data_AF-A0A4Y8WNN1-F1
#
_entry.id   AF-A0A4Y8WNN1-F1
#
_cell.length_a   1.000
_cell.length_b   1.000
_cell.length_c   1.000
_cell.angle_alpha   90.00
_cell.angle_beta   90.00
_cell.angle_gamma   90.00
#
_symmetry.space_group_name_H-M   'P 1'
#
loop_
_entity.id
_entity.type
_entity.pdbx_description
1 polymer ?
#
loop_
_entity_poly.entity_id
_entity_poly.type
_entity_poly.pdbx_seq_one_letter_code
_entity_poly.pdbx_strand_id
1 'polypeptide(L)'
;AHNRVEDKEERQKLNRLYDAFVAQRGHFNDRSNVDLIKMDATGVEMLFLERSIDGKLVKADIFDHPTAFSNEELTVVANPLEALSASLNKFGEVDLGYMASLLPETEESDLVTELEDRIFYNPEVGNYEIADKYISGNVIEKAERLESWLLEHPDVEEAKRSLSALKAAIPTPVPFADLDFNLGERWIPSKVYSLFASDLFGTEVDVSYHANMDEYAVQCERKNANIWNKYAVQGEFRRYDGIKLLGHALQNTIPEIN
;
A
#
# COMPACT_ATOMS: atom_id res chain seq x y z
N ALA A 1 -0.52 -13.47 -5.79
CA ALA A 1 -1.53 -14.12 -4.94
C ALA A 1 -2.92 -13.82 -5.51
N HIS A 2 -3.29 -14.46 -6.63
CA HIS A 2 -4.48 -14.04 -7.41
C HIS A 2 -5.50 -15.12 -7.73
N ASN A 3 -5.28 -16.39 -7.39
CA ASN A 3 -6.31 -17.40 -7.59
C ASN A 3 -6.73 -17.96 -6.24
N ARG A 4 -7.78 -17.36 -5.66
CA ARG A 4 -8.62 -17.96 -4.61
C ARG A 4 -9.73 -18.84 -5.23
N VAL A 5 -9.56 -19.17 -6.50
CA VAL A 5 -10.34 -20.16 -7.21
C VAL A 5 -9.49 -21.41 -7.31
N GLU A 6 -10.12 -22.54 -7.03
CA GLU A 6 -9.52 -23.85 -7.10
C GLU A 6 -8.98 -24.17 -8.50
N ASP A 7 -7.68 -24.46 -8.59
CA ASP A 7 -7.08 -25.01 -9.80
C ASP A 7 -7.30 -26.53 -9.86
N LYS A 8 -8.44 -26.91 -10.44
CA LYS A 8 -8.83 -28.32 -10.60
C LYS A 8 -7.83 -29.09 -11.47
N GLU A 9 -7.22 -28.45 -12.46
CA GLU A 9 -6.33 -29.12 -13.41
C GLU A 9 -5.00 -29.48 -12.75
N GLU A 10 -4.36 -28.53 -12.07
CA GLU A 10 -3.11 -28.78 -11.36
C GLU A 10 -3.29 -29.77 -10.20
N ARG A 11 -4.43 -29.78 -9.51
CA ARG A 11 -4.69 -30.80 -8.49
C ARG A 11 -4.95 -32.19 -9.08
N GLN A 12 -5.61 -32.29 -10.25
CA GLN A 12 -5.73 -33.57 -10.94
C GLN A 12 -4.36 -34.09 -11.38
N LYS A 13 -3.48 -33.20 -11.85
CA LYS A 13 -2.10 -33.53 -12.20
C LYS A 13 -1.29 -33.97 -10.99
N LEU A 14 -1.41 -33.28 -9.85
CA LEU A 14 -0.82 -33.70 -8.57
C LEU A 14 -1.27 -35.11 -8.18
N ASN A 15 -2.58 -35.39 -8.25
CA ASN A 15 -3.11 -36.73 -7.97
C ASN A 15 -2.50 -37.80 -8.88
N ARG A 16 -2.46 -37.56 -10.19
CA ARG A 16 -1.88 -38.49 -11.16
C ARG A 16 -0.39 -38.77 -10.89
N LEU A 17 0.38 -37.73 -10.59
CA LEU A 17 1.82 -37.86 -10.31
C LEU A 17 2.06 -38.64 -9.01
N TYR A 18 1.30 -38.34 -7.96
CA TYR A 18 1.37 -39.08 -6.71
C TYR A 18 0.98 -40.55 -6.89
N ASP A 19 -0.15 -40.84 -7.55
CA ASP A 19 -0.62 -42.22 -7.74
C ASP A 19 0.37 -43.05 -8.56
N ALA A 20 1.00 -42.45 -9.59
CA ALA A 20 2.05 -43.08 -10.37
C ALA A 20 3.30 -43.38 -9.54
N PHE A 21 3.69 -42.48 -8.63
CA PHE A 21 4.83 -42.69 -7.72
C PHE A 21 4.54 -43.84 -6.74
N VAL A 22 3.39 -43.78 -6.06
CA VAL A 22 3.02 -44.78 -5.05
C VAL A 22 2.91 -46.19 -5.65
N ALA A 23 2.38 -46.31 -6.87
CA ALA A 23 2.32 -47.58 -7.58
C ALA A 23 3.69 -48.23 -7.84
N GLN A 24 4.75 -47.42 -7.98
CA GLN A 24 6.09 -47.91 -8.31
C GLN A 24 7.01 -48.03 -7.09
N ARG A 25 6.87 -47.13 -6.11
CA ARG A 25 7.86 -46.91 -5.03
C ARG A 25 7.28 -46.95 -3.62
N GLY A 26 5.96 -47.09 -3.46
CA GLY A 26 5.31 -46.98 -2.15
C GLY A 26 5.12 -45.52 -1.71
N HIS A 27 4.84 -45.30 -0.43
CA HIS A 27 4.52 -44.00 0.13
C HIS A 27 5.75 -43.11 0.30
N PHE A 28 5.58 -41.78 0.27
CA PHE A 28 6.69 -40.85 0.50
C PHE A 28 7.29 -41.01 1.90
N ASN A 29 6.46 -41.22 2.91
CA ASN A 29 6.87 -41.42 4.29
C ASN A 29 7.33 -42.85 4.61
N ASP A 30 7.44 -43.73 3.60
CA ASP A 30 8.13 -45.01 3.78
C ASP A 30 9.61 -44.77 4.05
N ARG A 31 10.18 -45.53 4.99
CA ARG A 31 11.55 -45.33 5.47
C ARG A 31 12.60 -45.33 4.36
N SER A 32 12.40 -46.14 3.31
CA SER A 32 13.30 -46.21 2.14
C SER A 32 13.25 -44.96 1.26
N ASN A 33 12.13 -44.25 1.24
CA ASN A 33 11.91 -43.07 0.39
C ASN A 33 12.28 -41.79 1.13
N VAL A 34 12.02 -41.69 2.43
CA VAL A 34 12.32 -40.52 3.27
C VAL A 34 13.79 -40.12 3.19
N ASP A 35 14.71 -41.09 3.27
CA ASP A 35 16.15 -40.80 3.26
C ASP A 35 16.61 -40.21 1.92
N LEU A 36 16.01 -40.64 0.80
CA LEU A 36 16.31 -40.12 -0.53
C LEU A 36 15.68 -38.73 -0.73
N ILE A 37 14.44 -38.55 -0.31
CA ILE A 37 13.69 -37.30 -0.47
C ILE A 37 14.39 -36.16 0.31
N LYS A 38 14.88 -36.43 1.52
CA LYS A 38 15.60 -35.44 2.35
C LYS A 38 16.96 -34.99 1.77
N MET A 39 17.46 -35.64 0.72
CA MET A 39 18.68 -35.17 0.03
C MET A 39 18.40 -33.93 -0.82
N ASP A 40 17.14 -33.70 -1.21
CA ASP A 40 16.73 -32.50 -1.93
C ASP A 40 16.39 -31.37 -0.94
N ALA A 41 16.79 -30.13 -1.27
CA ALA A 41 16.55 -28.96 -0.43
C ALA A 41 15.05 -28.66 -0.20
N THR A 42 14.19 -29.08 -1.14
CA THR A 42 12.73 -28.93 -1.12
C THR A 42 11.98 -30.27 -0.97
N GLY A 43 12.71 -31.33 -0.60
CA GLY A 43 12.11 -32.66 -0.48
C GLY A 43 11.23 -32.81 0.77
N VAL A 44 11.49 -32.06 1.83
CA VAL A 44 10.73 -32.16 3.09
C VAL A 44 9.26 -31.81 2.86
N GLU A 45 8.99 -30.87 1.96
CA GLU A 45 7.65 -30.44 1.57
C GLU A 45 6.82 -31.58 0.97
N MET A 46 7.45 -32.50 0.23
CA MET A 46 6.77 -33.67 -0.32
C MET A 46 6.26 -34.61 0.77
N LEU A 47 6.93 -34.68 1.93
CA LEU A 47 6.50 -35.56 3.01
C LEU A 47 5.18 -35.11 3.64
N PHE A 48 4.84 -33.81 3.56
CA PHE A 48 3.56 -33.28 4.03
C PHE A 48 2.37 -33.60 3.11
N LEU A 49 2.63 -34.20 1.94
CA LEU A 49 1.58 -34.69 1.05
C LEU A 49 0.89 -35.96 1.58
N GLU A 50 1.41 -36.57 2.65
CA GLU A 50 0.77 -37.69 3.32
C GLU A 50 0.57 -37.38 4.80
N ARG A 51 -0.51 -37.93 5.36
CA ARG A 51 -0.82 -37.89 6.79
C ARG A 51 -0.97 -39.30 7.32
N SER A 52 -0.67 -39.48 8.60
CA SER A 52 -0.91 -40.76 9.29
C SER A 52 -2.23 -40.70 10.04
N ILE A 53 -3.18 -41.55 9.65
CA ILE A 53 -4.44 -41.77 10.38
C ILE A 53 -4.46 -43.22 10.84
N ASP A 54 -4.55 -43.46 12.16
CA ASP A 54 -4.54 -44.78 12.78
C ASP A 54 -3.36 -45.67 12.34
N GLY A 55 -2.18 -45.06 12.16
CA GLY A 55 -0.96 -45.75 11.74
C GLY A 55 -0.91 -46.11 10.25
N LYS A 56 -1.89 -45.68 9.44
CA LYS A 56 -1.89 -45.82 7.97
C LYS A 56 -1.57 -44.49 7.30
N LEU A 57 -0.70 -44.53 6.30
CA LEU A 57 -0.41 -43.37 5.47
C LEU A 57 -1.54 -43.17 4.46
N VAL A 58 -2.12 -41.97 4.47
CA VAL A 58 -3.19 -41.56 3.57
C VAL A 58 -2.84 -40.22 2.94
N LYS A 59 -3.43 -39.92 1.78
CA LYS A 59 -3.27 -38.62 1.10
C LYS A 59 -3.66 -37.46 2.05
N ALA A 60 -2.89 -36.38 2.00
CA ALA A 60 -3.22 -35.13 2.67
C ALA A 60 -4.44 -34.43 2.03
N ASP A 61 -5.01 -33.45 2.73
CA ASP A 61 -6.26 -32.79 2.32
C ASP A 61 -6.14 -32.02 0.98
N ILE A 62 -4.93 -31.59 0.60
CA ILE A 62 -4.64 -30.92 -0.69
C ILE A 62 -5.00 -31.76 -1.92
N PHE A 63 -5.08 -33.09 -1.77
CA PHE A 63 -5.48 -33.99 -2.87
C PHE A 63 -6.98 -33.99 -3.15
N ASP A 64 -7.78 -33.56 -2.18
CA ASP A 64 -9.25 -33.60 -2.22
C ASP A 64 -9.84 -32.21 -2.46
N HIS A 65 -9.43 -31.22 -1.64
CA HIS A 65 -9.99 -29.87 -1.68
C HIS A 65 -8.90 -28.78 -1.44
N PRO A 66 -9.18 -27.50 -1.75
CA PRO A 66 -8.26 -26.41 -1.45
C PRO A 66 -8.02 -26.28 0.05
N THR A 67 -6.75 -26.20 0.46
CA THR A 67 -6.34 -25.99 1.86
C THR A 67 -5.86 -24.57 2.14
N ALA A 68 -5.68 -23.76 1.09
CA ALA A 68 -5.19 -22.38 1.20
C ALA A 68 -6.30 -21.36 1.53
N PHE A 69 -7.57 -21.73 1.38
CA PHE A 69 -8.74 -20.87 1.64
C PHE A 69 -9.94 -21.73 2.06
N SER A 70 -10.92 -21.12 2.73
CA SER A 70 -12.12 -21.83 3.20
C SER A 70 -12.98 -22.29 2.03
N ASN A 71 -13.49 -23.52 2.13
CA ASN A 71 -14.43 -24.11 1.16
C ASN A 71 -15.90 -23.91 1.58
N GLU A 72 -16.16 -23.26 2.71
CA GLU A 72 -17.52 -22.88 3.10
C GLU A 72 -18.01 -21.79 2.15
N GLU A 73 -18.73 -22.21 1.10
CA GLU A 73 -19.44 -21.29 0.25
C GLU A 73 -20.69 -20.83 0.98
N LEU A 74 -20.71 -19.55 1.35
CA LEU A 74 -21.97 -18.87 1.66
C LEU A 74 -22.90 -19.09 0.46
N THR A 75 -24.06 -19.70 0.70
CA THR A 75 -25.00 -20.06 -0.35
C THR A 75 -26.07 -19.00 -0.54
N VAL A 76 -26.51 -18.35 0.54
CA VAL A 76 -27.50 -17.27 0.51
C VAL A 76 -27.18 -16.30 1.65
N VAL A 77 -27.28 -15.01 1.38
CA VAL A 77 -27.19 -13.94 2.38
C VAL A 77 -28.51 -13.17 2.44
N ALA A 78 -28.76 -12.48 3.56
CA ALA A 78 -30.05 -11.82 3.77
C ALA A 78 -30.09 -10.39 3.20
N ASN A 79 -28.93 -9.76 3.00
CA ASN A 79 -28.84 -8.36 2.59
C ASN A 79 -27.58 -8.08 1.73
N PRO A 80 -27.57 -7.01 0.91
CA PRO A 80 -26.40 -6.65 0.10
C PRO A 80 -25.14 -6.33 0.90
N LEU A 81 -25.26 -5.92 2.16
CA LEU A 81 -24.09 -5.63 3.00
C LEU A 81 -23.35 -6.91 3.39
N GLU A 82 -24.08 -7.97 3.69
CA GLU A 82 -23.54 -9.32 3.91
C GLU A 82 -22.94 -9.86 2.62
N ALA A 83 -23.59 -9.62 1.47
CA ALA A 83 -23.04 -9.97 0.16
C ALA A 83 -21.70 -9.25 -0.09
N LEU A 84 -21.64 -7.94 0.18
CA LEU A 84 -20.43 -7.13 0.06
C LEU A 84 -19.32 -7.66 0.99
N SER A 85 -19.65 -7.95 2.24
CA SER A 85 -18.71 -8.51 3.20
C SER A 85 -18.20 -9.89 2.77
N ALA A 86 -19.08 -10.74 2.22
CA ALA A 86 -18.72 -12.03 1.65
C ALA A 86 -17.77 -11.87 0.45
N SER A 87 -18.05 -10.90 -0.42
CA SER A 87 -17.22 -10.57 -1.59
C SER A 87 -15.83 -10.10 -1.18
N LEU A 88 -15.74 -9.17 -0.22
CA LEU A 88 -14.47 -8.70 0.34
C LEU A 88 -13.69 -9.81 1.07
N ASN A 89 -14.39 -10.68 1.80
CA ASN A 89 -13.74 -11.82 2.46
C ASN A 89 -13.20 -12.84 1.46
N LYS A 90 -13.97 -13.13 0.39
CA LYS A 90 -13.61 -14.14 -0.62
C LYS A 90 -12.58 -13.61 -1.62
N PHE A 91 -12.75 -12.41 -2.18
CA PHE A 91 -11.91 -11.86 -3.26
C PHE A 91 -11.00 -10.72 -2.81
N GLY A 92 -11.34 -10.00 -1.75
CA GLY A 92 -10.62 -8.80 -1.33
C GLY A 92 -11.01 -7.54 -2.13
N GLU A 93 -12.02 -7.65 -2.97
CA GLU A 93 -12.55 -6.58 -3.82
C GLU A 93 -14.08 -6.71 -3.95
N VAL A 94 -14.72 -5.72 -4.56
CA VAL A 94 -16.16 -5.75 -4.81
C VAL A 94 -16.40 -6.52 -6.10
N ASP A 95 -16.82 -7.78 -5.98
CA ASP A 95 -17.30 -8.59 -7.10
C ASP A 95 -18.84 -8.60 -7.10
N LEU A 96 -19.44 -7.82 -8.01
CA LEU A 96 -20.89 -7.69 -8.14
C LEU A 96 -21.54 -8.99 -8.62
N GLY A 97 -20.88 -9.75 -9.50
CA GLY A 97 -21.40 -11.00 -10.02
C GLY A 97 -21.49 -12.07 -8.93
N TYR A 98 -20.48 -12.15 -8.06
CA TYR A 98 -20.55 -13.00 -6.87
C TYR A 98 -21.63 -12.53 -5.90
N MET A 99 -21.75 -11.22 -5.66
CA MET A 99 -22.78 -10.69 -4.76
C MET A 99 -24.19 -11.00 -5.25
N ALA A 100 -24.46 -10.83 -6.55
CA ALA A 100 -25.73 -11.19 -7.18
C ALA A 100 -26.00 -12.71 -7.08
N SER A 101 -24.96 -13.55 -7.16
CA SER A 101 -25.12 -15.00 -6.98
C SER A 101 -25.59 -15.41 -5.57
N LEU A 102 -25.32 -14.58 -4.55
CA LEU A 102 -25.74 -14.80 -3.17
C LEU A 102 -27.15 -14.24 -2.87
N LEU A 103 -27.68 -13.39 -3.76
CA LEU A 103 -28.96 -12.72 -3.64
C LEU A 103 -29.80 -12.99 -4.92
N PRO A 104 -30.47 -14.15 -5.00
CA PRO A 104 -31.18 -14.59 -6.21
C PRO A 104 -32.30 -13.65 -6.68
N GLU A 105 -32.78 -12.77 -5.81
CA GLU A 105 -33.86 -11.81 -6.10
C GLU A 105 -33.34 -10.39 -6.40
N THR A 106 -32.02 -10.17 -6.45
CA THR A 106 -31.43 -8.83 -6.59
C THR A 106 -30.50 -8.77 -7.80
N GLU A 107 -30.75 -7.82 -8.71
CA GLU A 107 -29.87 -7.57 -9.85
C GLU A 107 -28.66 -6.71 -9.45
N GLU A 108 -27.59 -6.70 -10.25
CA GLU A 108 -26.39 -5.92 -9.97
C GLU A 108 -26.68 -4.40 -9.87
N SER A 109 -27.61 -3.88 -10.66
CA SER A 109 -28.04 -2.47 -10.59
C SER A 109 -28.71 -2.13 -9.26
N ASP A 110 -29.46 -3.08 -8.70
CA ASP A 110 -30.12 -2.89 -7.41
C ASP A 110 -29.09 -2.96 -6.28
N LEU A 111 -28.07 -3.83 -6.39
CA LEU A 111 -26.95 -3.87 -5.44
C LEU A 111 -26.21 -2.55 -5.38
N VAL A 112 -25.90 -1.96 -6.55
CA VAL A 112 -25.22 -0.65 -6.61
C VAL A 112 -26.06 0.46 -5.99
N THR A 113 -27.38 0.40 -6.20
CA THR A 113 -28.32 1.38 -5.63
C THR A 113 -28.47 1.21 -4.12
N GLU A 114 -28.58 -0.01 -3.62
CA GLU A 114 -28.77 -0.29 -2.19
C GLU A 114 -27.47 -0.12 -1.38
N LEU A 115 -26.32 -0.23 -2.04
CA LEU A 115 -24.99 0.05 -1.49
C LEU A 115 -24.50 1.46 -1.84
N GLU A 116 -25.41 2.37 -2.17
CA GLU A 116 -25.11 3.78 -2.34
C GLU A 116 -24.36 4.32 -1.10
N ASP A 117 -23.38 5.20 -1.35
CA ASP A 117 -22.40 5.72 -0.39
C ASP A 117 -21.41 4.72 0.22
N ARG A 118 -21.58 3.40 0.01
CA ARG A 118 -20.66 2.37 0.52
C ARG A 118 -19.67 1.88 -0.53
N ILE A 119 -20.06 1.91 -1.79
CA ILE A 119 -19.18 1.56 -2.92
C ILE A 119 -19.18 2.69 -3.94
N PHE A 120 -18.04 2.91 -4.56
CA PHE A 120 -17.84 3.92 -5.60
C PHE A 120 -17.12 3.29 -6.79
N TYR A 121 -17.54 3.66 -7.99
CA TYR A 121 -16.92 3.18 -9.21
C TYR A 121 -15.57 3.88 -9.42
N ASN A 122 -14.51 3.10 -9.58
CA ASN A 122 -13.18 3.60 -9.90
C ASN A 122 -12.81 3.27 -11.36
N PRO A 123 -12.83 4.24 -12.29
CA PRO A 123 -12.47 4.01 -13.69
C PRO A 123 -11.02 3.57 -13.91
N GLU A 124 -10.10 3.89 -13.00
CA GLU A 124 -8.68 3.46 -13.13
C GLU A 124 -8.54 1.95 -12.93
N VAL A 125 -9.38 1.37 -12.06
CA VAL A 125 -9.42 -0.09 -11.79
C VAL A 125 -10.46 -0.78 -12.68
N GLY A 126 -11.44 -0.03 -13.20
CA GLY A 126 -12.56 -0.58 -13.96
C GLY A 126 -13.54 -1.38 -13.09
N ASN A 127 -13.54 -1.15 -11.78
CA ASN A 127 -14.39 -1.86 -10.83
C ASN A 127 -14.84 -0.93 -9.67
N TYR A 128 -15.79 -1.39 -8.87
CA TYR A 128 -16.22 -0.74 -7.64
C TYR A 128 -15.22 -0.96 -6.50
N GLU A 129 -15.04 0.07 -5.69
CA GLU A 129 -14.25 0.04 -4.47
C GLU A 129 -15.10 0.51 -3.29
N ILE A 130 -14.82 -0.04 -2.10
CA ILE A 130 -15.46 0.43 -0.87
C ILE A 130 -15.09 1.88 -0.57
N ALA A 131 -16.01 2.64 0.06
CA ALA A 131 -15.82 4.03 0.44
C ALA A 131 -14.50 4.26 1.20
N ASP A 132 -14.21 3.40 2.18
CA ASP A 132 -12.98 3.48 3.00
C ASP A 132 -11.70 3.43 2.15
N LYS A 133 -11.70 2.65 1.08
CA LYS A 133 -10.55 2.51 0.16
C LYS A 133 -10.55 3.64 -0.87
N TYR A 134 -11.71 3.92 -1.45
CA TYR A 134 -11.86 4.88 -2.54
C TYR A 134 -11.54 6.30 -2.07
N ILE A 135 -12.08 6.71 -0.93
CA ILE A 135 -11.93 8.04 -0.31
C ILE A 135 -10.61 8.17 0.47
N SER A 136 -9.77 7.14 0.51
CA SER A 136 -8.45 7.21 1.15
C SER A 136 -7.38 7.88 0.28
N GLY A 137 -6.34 8.42 0.91
CA GLY A 137 -5.15 8.95 0.23
C GLY A 137 -5.35 10.37 -0.32
N ASN A 138 -4.68 10.68 -1.44
CA ASN A 138 -4.74 12.00 -2.05
C ASN A 138 -6.06 12.21 -2.81
N VAL A 139 -7.12 12.54 -2.08
CA VAL A 139 -8.47 12.74 -2.64
C VAL A 139 -8.54 13.88 -3.65
N ILE A 140 -7.67 14.90 -3.52
CA ILE A 140 -7.60 16.04 -4.45
C ILE A 140 -7.11 15.54 -5.82
N GLU A 141 -5.97 14.87 -5.85
CA GLU A 141 -5.40 14.33 -7.08
C GLU A 141 -6.32 13.27 -7.72
N LYS A 142 -6.95 12.41 -6.91
CA LYS A 142 -7.96 11.45 -7.39
C LYS A 142 -9.15 12.16 -8.05
N ALA A 143 -9.66 13.24 -7.44
CA ALA A 143 -10.76 14.02 -8.00
C ALA A 143 -10.37 14.68 -9.33
N GLU A 144 -9.18 15.29 -9.42
CA GLU A 144 -8.67 15.93 -10.64
C GLU A 144 -8.49 14.93 -11.80
N ARG A 145 -7.95 13.74 -11.49
CA ARG A 145 -7.82 12.66 -12.49
C ARG A 145 -9.18 12.17 -12.98
N LEU A 146 -10.13 11.98 -12.06
CA LEU A 146 -11.48 11.54 -12.42
C LEU A 146 -12.25 12.60 -13.21
N GLU A 147 -12.11 13.88 -12.86
CA GLU A 147 -12.66 14.97 -13.66
C GLU A 147 -12.11 14.96 -15.08
N SER A 148 -10.79 14.78 -15.22
CA SER A 148 -10.14 14.70 -16.52
C SER A 148 -10.66 13.51 -17.34
N TRP A 149 -10.83 12.35 -16.69
CA TRP A 149 -11.38 11.16 -17.33
C TRP A 149 -12.85 11.33 -17.77
N LEU A 150 -13.66 12.03 -16.98
CA LEU A 150 -15.07 12.33 -17.28
C LEU A 150 -15.24 13.29 -18.46
N LEU A 151 -14.22 14.09 -18.82
CA LEU A 151 -14.26 14.90 -20.04
C LEU A 151 -14.28 14.04 -21.31
N GLU A 152 -13.65 12.87 -21.26
CA GLU A 152 -13.60 11.91 -22.36
C GLU A 152 -14.80 10.94 -22.34
N HIS A 153 -15.39 10.70 -21.16
CA HIS A 153 -16.47 9.74 -20.94
C HIS A 153 -17.66 10.37 -20.16
N PRO A 154 -18.40 11.32 -20.77
CA PRO A 154 -19.43 12.11 -20.07
C PRO A 154 -20.69 11.31 -19.72
N ASP A 155 -20.89 10.13 -20.31
CA ASP A 155 -22.12 9.34 -20.18
C ASP A 155 -22.11 8.38 -18.97
N VAL A 156 -21.01 8.31 -18.22
CA VAL A 156 -20.85 7.38 -17.09
C VAL A 156 -21.33 8.06 -15.80
N GLU A 157 -22.57 7.81 -15.41
CA GLU A 157 -23.21 8.41 -14.24
C GLU A 157 -22.59 7.95 -12.91
N GLU A 158 -22.12 6.71 -12.84
CA GLU A 158 -21.48 6.11 -11.67
C GLU A 158 -20.16 6.82 -11.34
N ALA A 159 -19.42 7.23 -12.37
CA ALA A 159 -18.20 8.02 -12.22
C ALA A 159 -18.51 9.44 -11.73
N LYS A 160 -19.63 10.05 -12.15
CA LYS A 160 -20.06 11.38 -11.63
C LYS A 160 -20.43 11.33 -10.15
N ARG A 161 -21.10 10.26 -9.71
CA ARG A 161 -21.38 10.03 -8.28
C ARG A 161 -20.09 9.88 -7.48
N SER A 162 -19.16 9.08 -7.99
CA SER A 162 -17.85 8.84 -7.37
C SER A 162 -17.03 10.13 -7.28
N LEU A 163 -17.08 10.99 -8.30
CA LEU A 163 -16.48 12.32 -8.26
C LEU A 163 -17.12 13.21 -7.17
N SER A 164 -18.44 13.18 -7.04
CA SER A 164 -19.16 13.96 -6.04
C SER A 164 -18.75 13.55 -4.62
N ALA A 165 -18.56 12.25 -4.38
CA ALA A 165 -18.07 11.72 -3.12
C ALA A 165 -16.63 12.16 -2.81
N LEU A 166 -15.73 12.12 -3.81
CA LEU A 166 -14.37 12.63 -3.64
C LEU A 166 -14.36 14.12 -3.29
N LYS A 167 -15.17 14.94 -3.98
CA LYS A 167 -15.30 16.37 -3.70
C LYS A 167 -15.82 16.66 -2.31
N ALA A 168 -16.80 15.89 -1.84
CA ALA A 168 -17.34 16.02 -0.49
C ALA A 168 -16.31 15.66 0.58
N ALA A 169 -15.36 14.77 0.25
CA ALA A 169 -14.29 14.35 1.14
C ALA A 169 -13.03 15.23 1.09
N ILE A 170 -12.98 16.26 0.23
CA ILE A 170 -11.85 17.19 0.19
C ILE A 170 -11.79 17.93 1.55
N PRO A 171 -10.67 17.82 2.30
CA PRO A 171 -10.52 18.51 3.57
C PRO A 171 -10.49 20.02 3.35
N THR A 172 -10.92 20.78 4.36
CA THR A 172 -10.82 22.24 4.31
C THR A 172 -9.35 22.65 4.09
N PRO A 173 -9.06 23.49 3.08
CA PRO A 173 -7.70 23.96 2.85
C PRO A 173 -7.16 24.67 4.10
N VAL A 174 -5.97 24.28 4.54
CA VAL A 174 -5.30 24.94 5.67
C VAL A 174 -4.70 26.26 5.18
N PRO A 175 -5.10 27.42 5.73
CA PRO A 175 -4.50 28.70 5.38
C PRO A 175 -3.00 28.71 5.72
N PHE A 176 -2.19 29.39 4.90
CA PHE A 176 -0.75 29.49 5.14
C PHE A 176 -0.42 30.09 6.52
N ALA A 177 -1.24 31.01 7.02
CA ALA A 177 -1.06 31.63 8.33
C ALA A 177 -1.23 30.64 9.51
N ASP A 178 -1.92 29.52 9.28
CA ASP A 178 -2.13 28.48 10.29
C ASP A 178 -1.09 27.34 10.17
N LEU A 179 -0.22 27.39 9.15
CA LEU A 179 0.89 26.46 9.00
C LEU A 179 2.05 26.93 9.88
N ASP A 180 2.36 26.16 10.92
CA ASP A 180 3.56 26.32 11.72
C ASP A 180 4.50 25.14 11.46
N PHE A 181 5.69 25.43 10.94
CA PHE A 181 6.72 24.42 10.69
C PHE A 181 8.09 25.02 11.03
N ASN A 182 8.97 24.18 11.58
CA ASN A 182 10.31 24.63 11.92
C ASN A 182 11.18 24.78 10.66
N LEU A 183 12.26 25.53 10.79
CA LEU A 183 13.30 25.49 9.76
C LEU A 183 14.01 24.12 9.84
N GLY A 184 14.16 23.43 8.70
CA GLY A 184 14.82 22.12 8.65
C GLY A 184 13.89 20.90 8.73
N GLU A 185 12.59 21.06 8.50
CA GLU A 185 11.68 19.93 8.31
C GLU A 185 12.11 19.07 7.10
N ARG A 186 12.18 17.74 7.29
CA ARG A 186 12.73 16.81 6.29
C ARG A 186 11.86 16.65 5.04
N TRP A 187 10.58 16.97 5.13
CA TRP A 187 9.64 16.90 4.01
C TRP A 187 9.71 18.13 3.10
N ILE A 188 10.35 19.23 3.55
CA ILE A 188 10.57 20.42 2.75
C ILE A 188 11.81 20.20 1.86
N PRO A 189 11.69 20.33 0.52
CA PRO A 189 12.84 20.15 -0.36
C PRO A 189 13.98 21.12 -0.03
N SER A 190 15.21 20.62 0.04
CA SER A 190 16.38 21.44 0.43
C SER A 190 16.59 22.67 -0.46
N LYS A 191 16.18 22.59 -1.73
CA LYS A 191 16.20 23.71 -2.67
C LYS A 191 15.38 24.92 -2.19
N VAL A 192 14.29 24.70 -1.45
CA VAL A 192 13.51 25.79 -0.82
C VAL A 192 14.38 26.53 0.19
N TYR A 193 15.16 25.80 0.99
CA TYR A 193 16.11 26.40 1.93
C TYR A 193 17.27 27.10 1.24
N SER A 194 17.79 26.58 0.12
CA SER A 194 18.81 27.27 -0.69
C SER A 194 18.30 28.62 -1.19
N LEU A 195 17.06 28.68 -1.70
CA LEU A 195 16.44 29.92 -2.17
C LEU A 195 16.24 30.93 -1.03
N PHE A 196 15.68 30.47 0.09
CA PHE A 196 15.49 31.29 1.29
C PHE A 196 16.81 31.86 1.82
N ALA A 197 17.84 31.01 1.98
CA ALA A 197 19.15 31.42 2.47
C ALA A 197 19.83 32.40 1.51
N SER A 198 19.69 32.17 0.20
CA SER A 198 20.30 33.03 -0.81
C SER A 198 19.70 34.43 -0.80
N ASP A 199 18.37 34.53 -0.66
CA ASP A 199 17.65 35.80 -0.52
C ASP A 199 18.02 36.50 0.81
N LEU A 200 17.98 35.78 1.93
CA LEU A 200 18.29 36.31 3.26
C LEU A 200 19.69 36.92 3.35
N PHE A 201 20.69 36.22 2.78
CA PHE A 201 22.09 36.65 2.83
C PHE A 201 22.47 37.55 1.65
N GLY A 202 21.72 37.57 0.55
CA GLY A 202 22.05 38.33 -0.65
C GLY A 202 23.28 37.77 -1.38
N THR A 203 23.45 36.46 -1.37
CA THR A 203 24.51 35.73 -2.10
C THR A 203 24.06 34.30 -2.34
N GLU A 204 24.69 33.58 -3.26
CA GLU A 204 24.33 32.19 -3.54
C GLU A 204 24.73 31.28 -2.37
N VAL A 205 23.73 30.56 -1.84
CA VAL A 205 23.87 29.59 -0.77
C VAL A 205 23.19 28.29 -1.20
N ASP A 206 23.95 27.20 -1.17
CA ASP A 206 23.46 25.86 -1.46
C ASP A 206 23.21 25.10 -0.16
N VAL A 207 22.01 24.54 -0.02
CA VAL A 207 21.59 23.68 1.08
C VAL A 207 21.28 22.29 0.52
N SER A 208 21.99 21.29 1.00
CA SER A 208 21.78 19.89 0.68
C SER A 208 21.46 19.09 1.93
N TYR A 209 20.58 18.09 1.79
CA TYR A 209 20.20 17.19 2.87
C TYR A 209 20.76 15.79 2.60
N HIS A 210 21.51 15.26 3.55
CA HIS A 210 22.12 13.94 3.48
C HIS A 210 21.30 12.95 4.31
N ALA A 211 20.35 12.26 3.67
CA ALA A 211 19.41 11.36 4.33
C ALA A 211 20.06 10.18 5.09
N ASN A 212 21.26 9.76 4.69
CA ASN A 212 22.01 8.71 5.37
C ASN A 212 22.58 9.14 6.73
N MET A 213 22.79 10.44 6.94
CA MET A 213 23.36 11.01 8.17
C MET A 213 22.35 11.87 8.95
N ASP A 214 21.14 12.08 8.41
CA ASP A 214 20.15 13.05 8.91
C ASP A 214 20.79 14.43 9.16
N GLU A 215 21.55 14.93 8.18
CA GLU A 215 22.32 16.17 8.30
C GLU A 215 22.08 17.11 7.11
N TYR A 216 21.94 18.40 7.41
CA TYR A 216 21.97 19.46 6.41
C TYR A 216 23.39 20.01 6.24
N ALA A 217 23.88 20.04 4.99
CA ALA A 217 25.10 20.73 4.62
C ALA A 217 24.75 22.08 3.98
N VAL A 218 25.36 23.15 4.50
CA VAL A 218 25.19 24.51 3.97
C VAL A 218 26.51 24.99 3.39
N GLN A 219 26.52 25.27 2.09
CA GLN A 219 27.69 25.74 1.36
C GLN A 219 27.44 27.15 0.82
N CYS A 220 28.46 27.99 0.89
CA CYS A 220 28.42 29.34 0.33
C CYS A 220 29.81 29.68 -0.18
N GLU A 221 29.94 29.84 -1.49
CA GLU A 221 31.23 30.12 -2.14
C GLU A 221 31.75 31.52 -1.80
N ARG A 222 30.86 32.51 -1.73
CA ARG A 222 31.21 33.93 -1.56
C ARG A 222 30.48 34.56 -0.39
N LYS A 223 31.08 34.47 0.79
CA LYS A 223 30.55 35.13 1.98
C LYS A 223 30.65 36.66 1.88
N ASN A 224 29.60 37.35 2.30
CA ASN A 224 29.50 38.81 2.25
C ASN A 224 29.33 39.42 3.66
N ALA A 225 29.20 40.75 3.74
CA ALA A 225 29.02 41.45 5.01
C ALA A 225 27.74 41.04 5.76
N ASN A 226 26.69 40.58 5.07
CA ASN A 226 25.48 40.08 5.72
C ASN A 226 25.79 38.82 6.54
N ILE A 227 26.52 37.87 5.95
CA ILE A 227 26.92 36.63 6.62
C ILE A 227 27.92 36.89 7.75
N TRP A 228 28.93 37.73 7.49
CA TRP A 228 29.99 37.96 8.45
C TRP A 228 29.57 38.85 9.62
N ASN A 229 28.71 39.84 9.39
CA ASN A 229 28.44 40.90 10.36
C ASN A 229 26.97 41.02 10.76
N LYS A 230 26.05 41.10 9.79
CA LYS A 230 24.63 41.37 10.08
C LYS A 230 23.95 40.19 10.79
N TYR A 231 24.20 38.97 10.31
CA TYR A 231 23.62 37.74 10.82
C TYR A 231 24.68 36.88 11.51
N ALA A 232 25.56 37.50 12.28
CA ALA A 232 26.60 36.80 13.03
C ALA A 232 26.46 37.10 14.52
N VAL A 233 26.71 36.09 15.35
CA VAL A 233 26.67 36.20 16.82
C VAL A 233 28.08 35.95 17.36
N GLN A 234 28.54 36.82 18.26
CA GLN A 234 29.80 36.66 18.98
C GLN A 234 29.55 35.85 20.24
N GLY A 235 30.11 34.64 20.34
CA GLY A 235 30.17 33.88 21.60
C GLY A 235 31.44 34.19 22.39
N GLU A 236 31.56 33.57 23.57
CA GLU A 236 32.70 33.79 24.49
C GLU A 236 34.04 33.41 23.83
N PHE A 237 34.09 32.26 23.15
CA PHE A 237 35.32 31.73 22.56
C PHE A 237 35.39 31.81 21.03
N ARG A 238 34.26 31.95 20.33
CA ARG A 238 34.21 31.98 18.86
C ARG A 238 33.06 32.81 18.31
N ARG A 239 33.26 33.34 17.09
CA ARG A 239 32.20 33.98 16.31
C ARG A 239 31.46 32.94 15.47
N TYR A 240 30.14 32.95 15.55
CA TYR A 240 29.25 32.16 14.70
C TYR A 240 28.78 33.06 13.55
N ASP A 241 29.17 32.71 12.32
CA ASP A 241 28.70 33.41 11.11
C ASP A 241 27.29 32.95 10.72
N GLY A 242 26.64 33.71 9.83
CA GLY A 242 25.26 33.41 9.42
C GLY A 242 25.07 32.02 8.82
N ILE A 243 26.11 31.47 8.16
CA ILE A 243 26.07 30.12 7.61
C ILE A 243 26.08 29.06 8.71
N LYS A 244 26.93 29.20 9.73
CA LYS A 244 26.94 28.30 10.88
C LYS A 244 25.63 28.36 11.67
N LEU A 245 25.09 29.57 11.87
CA LEU A 245 23.80 29.74 12.54
C LEU A 245 22.66 29.12 11.75
N LEU A 246 22.66 29.27 10.42
CA LEU A 246 21.69 28.60 9.54
C LEU A 246 21.81 27.08 9.63
N GLY A 247 23.03 26.52 9.63
CA GLY A 247 23.24 25.09 9.83
C GLY A 247 22.68 24.59 11.16
N HIS A 248 22.94 25.31 12.25
CA HIS A 248 22.36 25.00 13.55
C HIS A 248 20.83 25.07 13.54
N ALA A 249 20.26 26.09 12.91
CA ALA A 249 18.81 26.27 12.80
C ALA A 249 18.15 25.16 11.97
N LEU A 250 18.74 24.76 10.83
CA LEU A 250 18.25 23.64 10.01
C LEU A 250 18.33 22.29 10.75
N GLN A 251 19.31 22.13 11.64
CA GLN A 251 19.41 20.93 12.48
C GLN A 251 18.57 21.03 13.75
N ASN A 252 17.86 22.15 13.98
CA ASN A 252 17.15 22.46 15.21
C ASN A 252 18.03 22.30 16.47
N THR A 253 19.27 22.79 16.39
CA THR A 253 20.25 22.77 17.48
C THR A 253 20.58 24.18 17.94
N ILE A 254 20.95 24.33 19.21
CA ILE A 254 21.39 25.61 19.78
C ILE A 254 22.91 25.62 19.80
N PRO A 255 23.59 26.59 19.15
CA PRO A 255 25.03 26.72 19.27
C PRO A 255 25.43 27.04 20.71
N GLU A 256 26.50 26.41 21.20
CA GLU A 256 27.10 26.75 22.50
C GLU A 256 27.78 28.12 22.43
N ILE A 257 27.04 29.16 22.81
CA ILE A 257 27.50 30.57 22.75
C ILE A 257 28.18 31.00 24.06
N ASN A 258 27.91 30.28 25.14
CA ASN A 258 28.50 30.52 26.46
C ASN A 258 30.01 30.37 26.46
#